data_AF-A0A250K1L2-F1
#
_entry.id   AF-A0A250K1L2-F1
#
_cell.length_a   1.000
_cell.length_b   1.000
_cell.length_c   1.000
_cell.angle_alpha   90.00
_cell.angle_beta   90.00
_cell.angle_gamma   90.00
#
_symmetry.space_group_name_H-M   'P 1'
#
loop_
_entity.id
_entity.type
_entity.pdbx_description
1 polymer ?
#
loop_
_entity_poly.entity_id
_entity_poly.type
_entity_poly.pdbx_seq_one_letter_code
_entity_poly.pdbx_strand_id
1 'polypeptide(L)'
;MASTTWSEDLKSLLDAMDVWARQRGWRLVREAPLTREEVDALPRILTGYPYALPTPYVEEAFVVPDSYRAFLMLHREVRLEHQPDDETWETYRPLHVWAPTMDSLTSAWTPTGTTVDDREITTTDLIAFADAYMGIEASRWCFYTRTAPKDGELPVYFEDNDYEALAGHYVDDGEWLDSNDPMMFGFESFEHWFKKLCTVLRREDLDLEDLTAVGNAMQE
;
A
#
# COMPACT_ATOMS: atom_id res chain seq x y z
N MET A 1 -17.74 11.03 1.00
CA MET A 1 -18.81 10.05 1.30
C MET A 1 -18.48 8.83 0.48
N ALA A 2 -17.81 7.85 1.08
CA ALA A 2 -17.61 6.55 0.44
C ALA A 2 -18.95 6.08 -0.13
N SER A 3 -18.99 5.81 -1.44
CA SER A 3 -20.20 5.35 -2.09
C SER A 3 -20.66 4.07 -1.40
N THR A 4 -21.94 3.97 -1.01
CA THR A 4 -22.50 2.74 -0.42
C THR A 4 -22.24 1.52 -1.31
N THR A 5 -22.07 1.76 -2.61
CA THR A 5 -21.66 0.79 -3.63
C THR A 5 -20.29 0.19 -3.36
N TRP A 6 -19.28 0.95 -2.93
CA TRP A 6 -17.94 0.42 -2.73
C TRP A 6 -17.88 -0.63 -1.62
N SER A 7 -18.52 -0.39 -0.46
CA SER A 7 -18.50 -1.36 0.64
C SER A 7 -19.17 -2.69 0.27
N GLU A 8 -20.21 -2.67 -0.57
CA GLU A 8 -20.89 -3.87 -1.08
C GLU A 8 -20.07 -4.56 -2.18
N ASP A 9 -19.49 -3.77 -3.08
CA ASP A 9 -18.58 -4.24 -4.12
C ASP A 9 -17.34 -4.91 -3.50
N LEU A 10 -16.78 -4.33 -2.43
CA LEU A 10 -15.60 -4.84 -1.74
C LEU A 10 -15.87 -6.21 -1.11
N LYS A 11 -17.01 -6.39 -0.43
CA LYS A 11 -17.41 -7.71 0.09
C LYS A 11 -17.52 -8.74 -1.03
N SER A 12 -18.24 -8.39 -2.09
CA SER A 12 -18.43 -9.25 -3.26
C SER A 12 -17.11 -9.62 -3.94
N LEU A 13 -16.20 -8.64 -4.04
CA LEU A 13 -14.87 -8.80 -4.61
C LEU A 13 -14.02 -9.76 -3.78
N LEU A 14 -13.98 -9.57 -2.46
CA LEU A 14 -13.26 -10.43 -1.53
C LEU A 14 -13.82 -11.86 -1.55
N ASP A 15 -15.15 -12.02 -1.60
CA ASP A 15 -15.79 -13.33 -1.69
C ASP A 15 -15.44 -14.05 -2.98
N ALA A 16 -15.41 -13.33 -4.11
CA ALA A 16 -14.91 -13.87 -5.37
C ALA A 16 -13.42 -14.25 -5.30
N MET A 17 -12.59 -13.46 -4.61
CA MET A 17 -11.17 -13.79 -4.37
C MET A 17 -11.00 -15.03 -3.49
N ASP A 18 -11.82 -15.22 -2.45
CA ASP A 18 -11.78 -16.41 -1.59
C ASP A 18 -12.16 -17.68 -2.37
N VAL A 19 -13.23 -17.61 -3.18
CA VAL A 19 -13.62 -18.72 -4.07
C VAL A 19 -12.49 -19.07 -5.02
N TRP A 20 -11.90 -18.06 -5.68
CA TRP A 20 -10.79 -18.26 -6.61
C TRP A 20 -9.54 -18.84 -5.92
N ALA A 21 -9.17 -18.34 -4.74
CA ALA A 21 -8.00 -18.81 -4.00
C ALA A 21 -8.16 -20.30 -3.65
N ARG A 22 -9.33 -20.70 -3.14
CA ARG A 22 -9.62 -22.10 -2.80
C ARG A 22 -9.53 -23.04 -3.99
N GLN A 23 -9.94 -22.60 -5.19
CA GLN A 23 -9.84 -23.40 -6.41
C GLN A 23 -8.38 -23.70 -6.80
N ARG A 24 -7.43 -22.86 -6.35
CA ARG A 24 -5.99 -23.04 -6.56
C ARG A 24 -5.29 -23.72 -5.38
N GLY A 25 -6.04 -24.16 -4.36
CA GLY A 25 -5.46 -24.67 -3.11
C GLY A 25 -4.85 -23.59 -2.23
N TRP A 26 -5.12 -22.31 -2.52
CA TRP A 26 -4.68 -21.16 -1.72
C TRP A 26 -5.78 -20.76 -0.74
N ARG A 27 -5.48 -19.82 0.17
CA ARG A 27 -6.50 -19.25 1.07
C ARG A 27 -6.38 -17.74 1.18
N LEU A 28 -7.53 -17.08 1.25
CA LEU A 28 -7.62 -15.66 1.55
C LEU A 28 -7.88 -15.50 3.05
N VAL A 29 -6.90 -14.96 3.77
CA VAL A 29 -7.07 -14.63 5.18
C VAL A 29 -7.60 -13.20 5.30
N ARG A 30 -8.61 -13.03 6.14
CA ARG A 30 -9.23 -11.73 6.42
C ARG A 30 -9.34 -11.56 7.93
N GLU A 31 -8.62 -10.59 8.47
CA GLU A 31 -8.65 -10.32 9.91
C GLU A 31 -9.90 -9.54 10.30
N ALA A 32 -10.18 -9.50 11.61
CA ALA A 32 -11.33 -8.77 12.15
C ALA A 32 -11.25 -7.26 11.82
N PRO A 33 -12.39 -6.58 11.63
CA PRO A 33 -12.42 -5.15 11.32
C PRO A 33 -11.88 -4.30 12.47
N LEU A 34 -11.44 -3.09 12.12
CA LEU A 34 -11.25 -2.01 13.06
C LEU A 34 -12.59 -1.32 13.38
N THR A 35 -12.66 -0.75 14.58
CA THR A 35 -13.70 0.21 14.95
C THR A 35 -13.49 1.55 14.23
N ARG A 36 -14.54 2.37 14.16
CA ARG A 36 -14.45 3.70 13.57
C ARG A 36 -13.41 4.56 14.30
N GLU A 37 -13.40 4.46 15.62
CA GLU A 37 -12.49 5.19 16.49
C GLU A 37 -11.03 4.81 16.24
N GLU A 38 -10.73 3.53 16.01
CA GLU A 38 -9.39 3.07 15.63
C GLU A 38 -8.97 3.61 14.26
N VAL A 39 -9.87 3.61 13.27
CA VAL A 39 -9.58 4.17 11.94
C VAL A 39 -9.35 5.69 12.01
N ASP A 40 -10.16 6.41 12.76
CA ASP A 40 -10.00 7.86 12.97
C ASP A 40 -8.71 8.22 13.72
N ALA A 41 -8.14 7.29 14.49
CA ALA A 41 -6.93 7.49 15.25
C ALA A 41 -5.64 7.21 14.46
N LEU A 42 -5.70 6.62 13.26
CA LEU A 42 -4.50 6.24 12.51
C LEU A 42 -3.53 7.40 12.25
N PRO A 43 -3.97 8.61 11.85
CA PRO A 43 -3.05 9.73 11.66
C PRO A 43 -2.33 10.14 12.93
N ARG A 44 -2.98 9.96 14.10
CA ARG A 44 -2.38 10.23 15.41
C ARG A 44 -1.38 9.16 15.82
N ILE A 45 -1.52 7.92 15.38
CA ILE A 45 -0.49 6.89 15.63
C ILE A 45 0.85 7.41 15.12
N LEU A 46 0.88 7.92 13.89
CA LEU A 46 2.08 8.44 13.21
C LEU A 46 2.77 9.60 13.94
N THR A 47 2.04 10.43 14.72
CA THR A 47 2.66 11.52 15.48
C THR A 47 3.52 11.03 16.64
N GLY A 48 3.33 9.77 17.06
CA GLY A 48 4.14 9.12 18.10
C GLY A 48 5.45 8.52 17.58
N TYR A 49 5.82 8.72 16.31
CA TYR A 49 7.00 8.09 15.73
C TYR A 49 8.27 8.50 16.49
N PRO A 50 9.05 7.55 17.02
CA PRO A 50 10.06 7.87 18.03
C PRO A 50 11.40 8.32 17.44
N TYR A 51 11.60 8.18 16.13
CA TYR A 51 12.87 8.49 15.47
C TYR A 51 12.83 9.85 14.78
N ALA A 52 14.00 10.48 14.64
CA ALA A 52 14.12 11.76 13.94
C ALA A 52 13.80 11.58 12.45
N LEU A 53 13.00 12.51 11.92
CA LEU A 53 12.62 12.58 10.51
C LEU A 53 13.24 13.81 9.85
N PRO A 54 13.72 13.71 8.60
CA PRO A 54 14.22 14.85 7.82
C PRO A 54 13.16 15.95 7.67
N THR A 55 11.92 15.53 7.37
CA THR A 55 10.72 16.38 7.38
C THR A 55 9.76 15.87 8.44
N PRO A 56 9.33 16.71 9.41
CA PRO A 56 8.36 16.29 10.41
C PRO A 56 7.03 15.87 9.76
N TYR A 57 6.47 14.75 10.22
CA TYR A 57 5.12 14.36 9.87
C TYR A 57 4.09 15.35 10.44
N VAL A 58 3.04 15.64 9.66
CA VAL A 58 1.93 16.53 10.02
C VAL A 58 0.65 15.69 10.06
N GLU A 59 -0.02 15.62 11.22
CA GLU A 59 -1.21 14.77 11.43
C GLU A 59 -2.30 15.04 10.39
N GLU A 60 -2.51 16.31 10.04
CA GLU A 60 -3.52 16.75 9.08
C GLU A 60 -3.19 16.37 7.62
N ALA A 61 -1.94 16.00 7.32
CA ALA A 61 -1.54 15.59 5.97
C ALA A 61 -2.09 14.21 5.60
N PHE A 62 -2.29 13.33 6.59
CA PHE A 62 -2.89 12.01 6.34
C PHE A 62 -4.37 12.00 6.72
N VAL A 63 -5.22 12.28 5.73
CA VAL A 63 -6.64 11.95 5.81
C VAL A 63 -6.81 10.51 5.34
N VAL A 64 -7.28 9.62 6.22
CA VAL A 64 -7.52 8.21 5.86
C VAL A 64 -8.52 8.14 4.70
N PRO A 65 -8.13 7.62 3.51
CA PRO A 65 -8.98 7.62 2.32
C PRO A 65 -10.31 6.91 2.54
N ASP A 66 -11.40 7.43 1.96
CA ASP A 66 -12.77 6.94 2.16
C ASP A 66 -12.89 5.43 1.80
N SER A 67 -12.26 5.00 0.71
CA SER A 67 -12.25 3.61 0.26
C SER A 67 -11.41 2.68 1.13
N TYR A 68 -10.27 3.17 1.65
CA TYR A 68 -9.44 2.42 2.60
C TYR A 68 -10.09 2.33 3.99
N ARG A 69 -10.76 3.39 4.43
CA ARG A 69 -11.60 3.40 5.62
C ARG A 69 -12.71 2.36 5.53
N ALA A 70 -13.39 2.26 4.39
CA ALA A 70 -14.39 1.21 4.15
C ALA A 70 -13.77 -0.20 4.24
N PHE A 71 -12.56 -0.38 3.70
CA PHE A 71 -11.80 -1.62 3.85
C PHE A 71 -11.50 -1.95 5.32
N LEU A 72 -10.91 -1.03 6.07
CA LEU A 72 -10.52 -1.26 7.47
C LEU A 72 -11.71 -1.53 8.40
N MET A 73 -12.88 -0.95 8.11
CA MET A 73 -14.13 -1.24 8.83
C MET A 73 -14.75 -2.59 8.47
N LEU A 74 -14.22 -3.31 7.47
CA LEU A 74 -14.57 -4.69 7.16
C LEU A 74 -13.49 -5.67 7.60
N HIS A 75 -12.22 -5.34 7.33
CA HIS A 75 -11.06 -6.15 7.63
C HIS A 75 -9.88 -5.24 7.92
N ARG A 76 -9.23 -5.39 9.08
CA ARG A 76 -8.02 -4.62 9.37
C ARG A 76 -6.83 -5.06 8.51
N GLU A 77 -6.86 -6.27 7.98
CA GLU A 77 -5.79 -6.90 7.20
C GLU A 77 -6.43 -7.93 6.27
N VAL A 78 -5.95 -8.01 5.03
CA VAL A 78 -6.30 -9.05 4.07
C VAL A 78 -5.03 -9.51 3.39
N ARG A 79 -4.79 -10.83 3.43
CA ARG A 79 -3.63 -11.44 2.79
C ARG A 79 -3.96 -12.73 2.09
N LEU A 80 -3.31 -12.98 0.98
CA LEU A 80 -3.40 -14.22 0.23
C LEU A 80 -2.26 -15.13 0.71
N GLU A 81 -2.57 -16.37 1.02
CA GLU A 81 -1.58 -17.35 1.44
C GLU A 81 -1.59 -18.57 0.52
N HIS A 82 -0.40 -19.10 0.25
CA HIS A 82 -0.17 -20.32 -0.54
C HIS A 82 0.81 -21.24 0.18
N GLN A 83 0.93 -22.49 -0.28
CA GLN A 83 1.91 -23.46 0.23
C GLN A 83 2.84 -23.86 -0.91
N PRO A 84 4.02 -23.24 -1.06
CA PRO A 84 4.94 -23.59 -2.14
C PRO A 84 5.59 -24.97 -1.96
N ASP A 85 5.69 -25.45 -0.71
CA ASP A 85 6.35 -26.70 -0.32
C ASP A 85 5.40 -27.73 0.35
N ASP A 86 4.09 -27.48 0.33
CA ASP A 86 3.05 -28.25 1.03
C ASP A 86 3.19 -28.31 2.58
N GLU A 87 4.19 -27.67 3.18
CA GLU A 87 4.49 -27.75 4.61
C GLU A 87 4.07 -26.50 5.38
N THR A 88 4.26 -25.32 4.79
CA THR A 88 3.95 -24.04 5.46
C THR A 88 3.11 -23.12 4.60
N TRP A 89 2.22 -22.37 5.25
CA TRP A 89 1.48 -21.30 4.58
C TRP A 89 2.35 -20.06 4.57
N GLU A 90 2.63 -19.57 3.37
CA GLU A 90 3.39 -18.35 3.12
C GLU A 90 2.45 -17.28 2.58
N THR A 91 2.71 -16.03 2.96
CA THR A 91 1.98 -14.88 2.42
C THR A 91 2.47 -14.59 1.00
N TYR A 92 1.55 -14.64 0.04
CA TYR A 92 1.76 -14.12 -1.31
C TYR A 92 1.79 -12.59 -1.23
N ARG A 93 2.99 -12.04 -1.03
CA ARG A 93 3.21 -10.62 -0.71
C ARG A 93 2.50 -9.63 -1.65
N PRO A 94 2.36 -9.84 -2.97
CA PRO A 94 1.61 -8.89 -3.80
C PRO A 94 0.14 -8.69 -3.41
N LEU A 95 -0.47 -9.62 -2.67
CA LEU A 95 -1.76 -9.41 -1.99
C LEU A 95 -1.56 -9.56 -0.48
N HIS A 96 -1.07 -8.48 0.13
CA HIS A 96 -1.02 -8.33 1.57
C HIS A 96 -1.23 -6.87 1.96
N VAL A 97 -2.48 -6.53 2.31
CA VAL A 97 -2.82 -5.26 2.97
C VAL A 97 -2.67 -5.47 4.47
N TRP A 98 -1.77 -4.71 5.11
CA TRP A 98 -1.38 -4.94 6.50
C TRP A 98 -2.41 -4.47 7.51
N ALA A 99 -2.37 -5.05 8.70
CA ALA A 99 -2.88 -4.39 9.89
C ALA A 99 -2.14 -3.06 10.10
N PRO A 100 -2.85 -1.91 10.22
CA PRO A 100 -2.19 -0.63 10.39
C PRO A 100 -1.61 -0.52 11.81
N THR A 101 -0.29 -0.46 11.89
CA THR A 101 0.49 -0.22 13.10
C THR A 101 1.46 0.94 12.83
N MET A 102 2.16 1.43 13.85
CA MET A 102 3.24 2.41 13.62
C MET A 102 4.22 1.85 12.58
N ASP A 103 4.76 0.67 12.84
CA ASP A 103 5.80 0.06 12.02
C ASP A 103 5.36 -0.14 10.57
N SER A 104 4.12 -0.58 10.32
CA SER A 104 3.62 -0.79 8.95
C SER A 104 3.37 0.53 8.23
N LEU A 105 2.73 1.50 8.88
CA LEU A 105 2.40 2.80 8.27
C LEU A 105 3.64 3.63 7.95
N THR A 106 4.70 3.51 8.75
CA THR A 106 5.97 4.23 8.56
C THR A 106 7.01 3.40 7.82
N SER A 107 6.64 2.25 7.24
CA SER A 107 7.61 1.33 6.66
C SER A 107 8.33 1.87 5.43
N ALA A 108 7.79 2.91 4.79
CA ALA A 108 8.41 3.65 3.69
C ALA A 108 9.27 4.85 4.16
N TRP A 109 9.28 5.20 5.46
CA TRP A 109 9.91 6.42 5.95
C TRP A 109 11.43 6.31 6.05
N THR A 110 12.13 7.30 5.51
CA THR A 110 13.58 7.43 5.63
C THR A 110 13.98 8.19 6.90
N PRO A 111 15.00 7.72 7.63
CA PRO A 111 15.51 8.43 8.81
C PRO A 111 16.29 9.69 8.42
N THR A 112 16.46 10.61 9.38
CA THR A 112 17.34 11.79 9.23
C THR A 112 18.76 11.41 8.80
N GLY A 113 19.35 12.21 7.91
CA GLY A 113 20.70 12.00 7.40
C GLY A 113 20.81 11.06 6.20
N THR A 114 19.71 10.48 5.73
CA THR A 114 19.68 9.78 4.44
C THR A 114 19.83 10.80 3.31
N THR A 115 20.80 10.58 2.41
CA THR A 115 21.13 11.52 1.32
C THR A 115 21.26 10.80 -0.01
N VAL A 116 20.90 11.52 -1.08
CA VAL A 116 21.16 11.16 -2.48
C VAL A 116 21.81 12.40 -3.12
N ASP A 117 22.90 12.22 -3.87
CA ASP A 117 23.69 13.33 -4.44
C ASP A 117 24.05 14.44 -3.44
N ASP A 118 24.48 14.04 -2.24
CA ASP A 118 24.83 14.93 -1.10
C ASP A 118 23.68 15.83 -0.60
N ARG A 119 22.43 15.56 -1.00
CA ARG A 119 21.24 16.29 -0.55
C ARG A 119 20.37 15.38 0.30
N GLU A 120 19.84 15.91 1.41
CA GLU A 120 18.97 15.16 2.31
C GLU A 120 17.62 14.88 1.67
N ILE A 121 17.10 13.67 1.88
CA ILE A 121 15.85 13.19 1.27
C ILE A 121 14.80 12.84 2.31
N THR A 122 13.52 12.89 1.92
CA THR A 122 12.39 12.49 2.75
C THR A 122 11.38 11.65 1.97
N THR A 123 10.78 10.69 2.67
CA THR A 123 9.64 9.89 2.23
C THR A 123 8.50 9.93 3.26
N THR A 124 8.53 10.88 4.21
CA THR A 124 7.55 10.99 5.31
C THR A 124 6.13 11.21 4.81
N ASP A 125 5.99 11.72 3.58
CA ASP A 125 4.71 11.89 2.90
C ASP A 125 4.12 10.61 2.28
N LEU A 126 4.87 9.49 2.30
CA LEU A 126 4.40 8.17 1.89
C LEU A 126 3.93 7.38 3.12
N ILE A 127 2.64 7.05 3.17
CA ILE A 127 2.05 6.23 4.24
C ILE A 127 1.75 4.84 3.69
N ALA A 128 2.57 3.87 4.08
CA ALA A 128 2.50 2.53 3.53
C ALA A 128 1.27 1.75 4.06
N PHE A 129 0.65 0.92 3.22
CA PHE A 129 -0.53 0.13 3.61
C PHE A 129 -0.55 -1.31 3.07
N ALA A 130 0.26 -1.64 2.06
CA ALA A 130 0.36 -3.00 1.53
C ALA A 130 1.76 -3.32 1.01
N ASP A 131 2.11 -4.61 1.05
CA ASP A 131 3.26 -5.12 0.31
C ASP A 131 2.97 -4.99 -1.19
N ALA A 132 3.98 -4.60 -1.96
CA ALA A 132 3.91 -4.69 -3.41
C ALA A 132 4.65 -5.94 -3.91
N TYR A 133 5.90 -6.12 -3.47
CA TYR A 133 6.74 -7.29 -3.72
C TYR A 133 6.70 -7.77 -5.18
N MET A 134 6.91 -6.82 -6.10
CA MET A 134 6.86 -7.06 -7.56
C MET A 134 8.25 -7.42 -8.10
N GLY A 135 8.88 -8.41 -7.46
CA GLY A 135 10.27 -8.80 -7.75
C GLY A 135 11.32 -8.05 -6.92
N ILE A 136 10.89 -7.13 -6.06
CA ILE A 136 11.74 -6.32 -5.19
C ILE A 136 11.35 -6.49 -3.72
N GLU A 137 12.31 -6.91 -2.89
CA GLU A 137 12.03 -7.48 -1.57
C GLU A 137 11.39 -6.50 -0.59
N ALA A 138 11.65 -5.21 -0.75
CA ALA A 138 11.22 -4.15 0.15
C ALA A 138 10.29 -3.11 -0.51
N SER A 139 9.57 -3.49 -1.58
CA SER A 139 8.64 -2.59 -2.28
C SER A 139 7.24 -2.58 -1.68
N ARG A 140 6.60 -1.40 -1.65
CA ARG A 140 5.36 -1.14 -0.91
C ARG A 140 4.36 -0.30 -1.71
N TRP A 141 3.09 -0.42 -1.35
CA TRP A 141 2.05 0.54 -1.75
C TRP A 141 1.84 1.57 -0.66
N CYS A 142 1.84 2.83 -1.05
CA CYS A 142 1.78 3.98 -0.15
C CYS A 142 0.70 4.97 -0.57
N PHE A 143 0.02 5.58 0.41
CA PHE A 143 -0.74 6.80 0.17
C PHE A 143 0.22 7.99 0.09
N TYR A 144 0.06 8.83 -0.92
CA TYR A 144 0.85 10.04 -1.09
C TYR A 144 0.12 11.26 -0.50
N THR A 145 0.72 11.89 0.50
CA THR A 145 0.03 12.92 1.34
C THR A 145 0.38 14.37 1.00
N ARG A 146 1.36 14.63 0.11
CA ARG A 146 1.66 16.00 -0.36
C ARG A 146 0.58 16.55 -1.30
N THR A 147 -0.28 15.69 -1.85
CA THR A 147 -1.43 16.11 -2.66
C THR A 147 -2.69 16.16 -1.80
N ALA A 148 -3.47 17.23 -1.94
CA ALA A 148 -4.76 17.33 -1.26
C ALA A 148 -5.69 16.19 -1.71
N PRO A 149 -6.46 15.57 -0.81
CA PRO A 149 -7.40 14.52 -1.18
C PRO A 149 -8.39 14.99 -2.25
N LYS A 150 -8.63 14.15 -3.26
CA LYS A 150 -9.62 14.37 -4.31
C LYS A 150 -10.79 13.42 -4.07
N ASP A 151 -11.99 13.98 -3.92
CA ASP A 151 -13.21 13.22 -3.64
C ASP A 151 -13.14 12.30 -2.39
N GLY A 152 -12.28 12.65 -1.42
CA GLY A 152 -12.05 11.87 -0.20
C GLY A 152 -10.99 10.77 -0.35
N GLU A 153 -10.29 10.71 -1.47
CA GLU A 153 -9.24 9.73 -1.76
C GLU A 153 -7.86 10.38 -1.83
N LEU A 154 -6.84 9.60 -1.45
CA LEU A 154 -5.44 9.92 -1.70
C LEU A 154 -4.91 9.04 -2.83
N PRO A 155 -4.03 9.57 -3.69
CA PRO A 155 -3.36 8.74 -4.68
C PRO A 155 -2.48 7.69 -4.00
N VAL A 156 -2.43 6.51 -4.63
CA VAL A 156 -1.65 5.35 -4.19
C VAL A 156 -0.43 5.22 -5.08
N TYR A 157 0.77 5.30 -4.52
CA TYR A 157 2.03 5.20 -5.23
C TYR A 157 2.78 3.92 -4.85
N PHE A 158 3.59 3.45 -5.79
CA PHE A 158 4.57 2.39 -5.56
C PHE A 158 5.85 2.98 -4.98
N GLU A 159 6.26 2.49 -3.81
CA GLU A 159 7.57 2.77 -3.23
C GLU A 159 8.50 1.58 -3.51
N ASP A 160 9.61 1.88 -4.17
CA ASP A 160 10.68 0.94 -4.46
C ASP A 160 11.90 1.27 -3.60
N ASN A 161 12.37 0.28 -2.84
CA ASN A 161 13.48 0.41 -1.90
C ASN A 161 14.75 -0.34 -2.37
N ASP A 162 14.72 -1.02 -3.53
CA ASP A 162 15.98 -1.56 -4.08
C ASP A 162 16.75 -0.43 -4.76
N TYR A 163 17.71 0.12 -4.02
CA TYR A 163 18.77 1.02 -4.48
C TYR A 163 18.32 2.41 -4.98
N GLU A 164 18.27 3.41 -4.07
CA GLU A 164 18.25 4.87 -4.37
C GLU A 164 16.90 5.59 -4.19
N ALA A 165 15.99 5.06 -3.36
CA ALA A 165 14.87 5.83 -2.80
C ALA A 165 14.07 6.66 -3.84
N LEU A 166 13.85 6.13 -5.05
CA LEU A 166 13.32 6.90 -6.19
C LEU A 166 11.94 7.54 -5.90
N ALA A 167 11.19 7.01 -4.93
CA ALA A 167 9.92 7.54 -4.46
C ALA A 167 10.06 8.69 -3.42
N GLY A 168 11.26 9.13 -3.11
CA GLY A 168 11.52 10.23 -2.16
C GLY A 168 11.63 11.61 -2.83
N HIS A 169 11.71 12.62 -1.98
CA HIS A 169 11.93 14.01 -2.39
C HIS A 169 13.16 14.58 -1.69
N TYR A 170 13.81 15.54 -2.32
CA TYR A 170 14.78 16.37 -1.63
C TYR A 170 14.10 17.26 -0.59
N VAL A 171 14.72 17.43 0.58
CA VAL A 171 14.17 18.21 1.70
C VAL A 171 14.19 19.72 1.43
N ASP A 172 15.16 20.20 0.66
CA ASP A 172 15.43 21.62 0.46
C ASP A 172 14.47 22.31 -0.53
N ASP A 173 14.12 21.65 -1.64
CA ASP A 173 13.22 22.20 -2.67
C ASP A 173 11.95 21.36 -2.89
N GLY A 174 11.89 20.16 -2.32
CA GLY A 174 10.75 19.27 -2.47
C GLY A 174 10.67 18.60 -3.84
N GLU A 175 11.69 18.71 -4.70
CA GLU A 175 11.74 18.02 -5.98
C GLU A 175 11.85 16.51 -5.78
N TRP A 176 11.24 15.75 -6.69
CA TRP A 176 11.37 14.30 -6.75
C TRP A 176 12.81 13.89 -7.03
N LEU A 177 13.24 12.75 -6.48
CA LEU A 177 14.56 12.20 -6.74
C LEU A 177 14.75 11.80 -8.20
N ASP A 178 13.73 11.21 -8.83
CA ASP A 178 13.66 11.09 -10.29
C ASP A 178 12.66 12.09 -10.87
N SER A 179 13.18 13.16 -11.48
CA SER A 179 12.35 14.17 -12.14
C SER A 179 11.81 13.75 -13.51
N ASN A 180 12.39 12.70 -14.13
CA ASN A 180 12.00 12.20 -15.45
C ASN A 180 11.04 11.01 -15.36
N ASP A 181 11.06 10.31 -14.23
CA ASP A 181 10.11 9.26 -13.89
C ASP A 181 9.58 9.43 -12.46
N PRO A 182 8.90 10.56 -12.16
CA PRO A 182 8.43 10.87 -10.80
C PRO A 182 7.35 9.88 -10.29
N MET A 183 6.99 8.89 -11.11
CA MET A 183 5.96 7.91 -10.84
C MET A 183 6.30 6.58 -11.52
N MET A 184 6.96 5.67 -10.81
CA MET A 184 7.03 4.32 -11.33
C MET A 184 5.69 3.57 -11.30
N PHE A 185 4.62 4.14 -10.69
CA PHE A 185 3.20 3.85 -10.97
C PHE A 185 2.28 4.41 -9.85
N GLY A 186 1.09 4.89 -10.22
CA GLY A 186 0.13 5.37 -9.23
C GLY A 186 -1.34 5.19 -9.63
N PHE A 187 -2.17 4.84 -8.65
CA PHE A 187 -3.63 4.82 -8.78
C PHE A 187 -4.24 6.07 -8.16
N GLU A 188 -5.40 6.48 -8.68
CA GLU A 188 -6.14 7.62 -8.13
C GLU A 188 -6.68 7.37 -6.70
N SER A 189 -6.83 6.12 -6.29
CA SER A 189 -7.41 5.74 -4.99
C SER A 189 -7.07 4.29 -4.59
N PHE A 190 -7.30 3.95 -3.31
CA PHE A 190 -7.20 2.57 -2.83
C PHE A 190 -8.21 1.64 -3.52
N GLU A 191 -9.45 2.09 -3.75
CA GLU A 191 -10.44 1.32 -4.50
C GLU A 191 -9.93 0.94 -5.89
N HIS A 192 -9.37 1.89 -6.63
CA HIS A 192 -8.87 1.65 -7.98
C HIS A 192 -7.71 0.64 -7.95
N TRP A 193 -6.74 0.86 -7.04
CA TRP A 193 -5.64 -0.08 -6.79
C TRP A 193 -6.14 -1.50 -6.49
N PHE A 194 -7.04 -1.64 -5.52
CA PHE A 194 -7.48 -2.96 -5.04
C PHE A 194 -8.29 -3.72 -6.09
N LYS A 195 -9.16 -3.02 -6.84
CA LYS A 195 -9.90 -3.61 -7.96
C LYS A 195 -8.96 -4.10 -9.06
N LYS A 196 -7.93 -3.32 -9.41
CA LYS A 196 -6.92 -3.71 -10.40
C LYS A 196 -6.13 -4.93 -9.92
N LEU A 197 -5.64 -4.93 -8.67
CA LEU A 197 -4.92 -6.06 -8.08
C LEU A 197 -5.74 -7.35 -8.13
N CYS A 198 -6.97 -7.33 -7.62
CA CYS A 198 -7.85 -8.51 -7.64
C CYS A 198 -8.18 -8.98 -9.08
N THR A 199 -8.15 -8.07 -10.05
CA THR A 199 -8.37 -8.42 -11.46
C THR A 199 -7.13 -9.09 -12.04
N VAL A 200 -5.95 -8.51 -11.83
CA VAL A 200 -4.66 -9.04 -12.29
C VAL A 200 -4.41 -10.43 -11.72
N LEU A 201 -4.58 -10.62 -10.41
CA LEU A 201 -4.29 -11.90 -9.76
C LEU A 201 -5.22 -13.04 -10.20
N ARG A 202 -6.42 -12.71 -10.70
CA ARG A 202 -7.37 -13.71 -11.21
C ARG A 202 -7.23 -13.99 -12.70
N ARG A 203 -6.27 -13.38 -13.38
CA ARG A 203 -5.95 -13.68 -14.78
C ARG A 203 -5.49 -15.12 -14.91
N GLU A 204 -6.08 -15.85 -15.85
CA GLU A 204 -5.69 -17.24 -16.14
C GLU A 204 -4.41 -17.33 -16.98
N ASP A 205 -4.07 -16.25 -17.70
CA ASP A 205 -2.90 -16.15 -18.56
C ASP A 205 -1.62 -15.71 -17.81
N LEU A 206 -1.74 -15.39 -16.52
CA LEU A 206 -0.65 -14.86 -15.71
C LEU A 206 -0.09 -15.94 -14.77
N ASP A 207 1.22 -16.15 -14.82
CA ASP A 207 1.92 -16.91 -13.79
C ASP A 207 2.14 -16.01 -12.56
N LEU A 208 1.56 -16.40 -11.42
CA LEU A 208 1.64 -15.62 -10.20
C LEU A 208 3.00 -15.76 -9.51
N GLU A 209 3.80 -16.77 -9.87
CA GLU A 209 5.18 -16.90 -9.40
C GLU A 209 6.13 -15.94 -10.14
N ASP A 210 5.75 -15.49 -11.34
CA ASP A 210 6.44 -14.42 -12.06
C ASP A 210 5.98 -13.04 -11.56
N LEU A 211 6.58 -12.61 -10.45
CA LEU A 211 6.29 -11.33 -9.80
C LEU A 211 6.55 -10.11 -10.69
N THR A 212 7.44 -10.24 -11.68
CA THR A 212 7.70 -9.18 -12.66
C THR A 212 6.53 -9.07 -13.63
N ALA A 213 6.01 -10.19 -14.12
CA ALA A 213 4.82 -10.20 -14.96
C ALA A 213 3.58 -9.66 -14.21
N VAL A 214 3.44 -9.98 -12.92
CA VAL A 214 2.38 -9.43 -12.07
C VAL A 214 2.52 -7.91 -11.92
N GLY A 215 3.74 -7.41 -11.71
CA GLY A 215 4.03 -5.98 -11.67
C GLY A 215 3.69 -5.27 -12.97
N ASN A 216 4.13 -5.81 -14.11
CA ASN A 216 3.81 -5.27 -15.44
C ASN A 216 2.28 -5.26 -15.69
N ALA A 217 1.57 -6.33 -15.34
CA ALA A 217 0.13 -6.41 -15.50
C ALA A 217 -0.64 -5.41 -14.63
N MET A 218 -0.07 -5.00 -13.50
CA MET A 218 -0.60 -3.91 -12.69
C MET A 218 -0.46 -2.56 -13.40
N GLN A 219 0.63 -2.36 -14.15
CA GLN A 219 0.93 -1.12 -14.88
C GLN A 219 0.14 -0.92 -16.19
N GLU A 220 -0.36 -1.99 -16.81
CA GLU A 220 -1.19 -1.97 -18.04
C GLU A 220 -2.59 -1.38 -17.86
#